data_AF-A0A9E3D262-F1
#
_entry.id   AF-A0A9E3D262-F1
#
_cell.length_a   1.000
_cell.length_b   1.000
_cell.length_c   1.000
_cell.angle_alpha   90.00
_cell.angle_beta   90.00
_cell.angle_gamma   90.00
#
_symmetry.space_group_name_H-M   'P 1'
#
loop_
_entity.id
_entity.type
_entity.pdbx_description
1 polymer ?
#
loop_
_entity_poly.entity_id
_entity_poly.type
_entity_poly.pdbx_seq_one_letter_code
_entity_poly.pdbx_strand_id
1 'polypeptide(L)'
;MLAAIQTRQADRQAFDGNRQENGVALVAGVDQDEAVHKPSLDPLSGLIGSDLEEVNRLIVDRMQSPVALIPQLAGHIVASGGKRLRPMLTLGCARLCGYRGARHVALAAAVEFIHTATLLHDDV
;
A
#
# COMPACT_ATOMS: atom_id res chain seq x y z
N MET A 1 34.14 20.09 36.84
CA MET A 1 33.61 18.95 36.08
C MET A 1 33.36 19.33 34.61
N LEU A 2 34.36 19.93 33.93
CA LEU A 2 34.27 20.32 32.51
C LEU A 2 35.63 20.21 31.78
N ALA A 3 36.67 19.69 32.43
CA ALA A 3 38.02 19.54 31.86
C ALA A 3 38.44 18.08 31.57
N ALA A 4 37.53 17.10 31.69
CA ALA A 4 37.84 15.67 31.54
C ALA A 4 37.33 15.04 30.22
N ILE A 5 36.66 15.81 29.35
CA ILE A 5 36.07 15.29 28.10
C ILE A 5 36.97 15.57 26.88
N GLN A 6 37.86 16.56 26.95
CA GLN A 6 38.71 16.94 25.80
C GLN A 6 39.96 16.06 25.59
N THR A 7 40.31 15.18 26.54
CA THR A 7 41.54 14.36 26.45
C THR A 7 41.35 13.00 25.75
N ARG A 8 40.14 12.66 25.28
CA ARG A 8 39.87 11.37 24.58
C ARG A 8 39.89 11.44 23.05
N GLN A 9 40.10 12.61 22.45
CA GLN A 9 40.11 12.76 20.98
C GLN A 9 41.51 12.76 20.35
N ALA A 10 42.59 12.83 21.13
CA ALA A 10 43.95 12.86 20.59
C ALA A 10 44.61 11.47 20.44
N ASP A 11 44.10 10.43 21.11
CA ASP A 11 44.79 9.14 21.24
C ASP A 11 44.28 8.02 20.30
N ARG A 12 43.31 8.31 19.43
CA ARG A 12 42.73 7.31 18.50
C ARG A 12 43.27 7.35 17.08
N GLN A 13 44.15 8.29 16.75
CA GLN A 13 44.71 8.42 15.39
C GLN A 13 46.07 7.71 15.21
N ALA A 14 46.57 7.00 16.22
CA ALA A 14 47.93 6.44 16.20
C ALA A 14 48.02 4.90 16.30
N PHE A 15 46.91 4.16 16.32
CA PHE A 15 46.96 2.70 16.45
C PHE A 15 46.51 1.99 15.17
N ASP A 16 47.52 1.60 14.38
CA ASP A 16 47.57 0.45 13.48
C ASP A 16 46.54 0.38 12.33
N GLY A 17 46.93 0.39 11.06
CA GLY A 17 48.03 -0.42 10.52
C GLY A 17 47.43 -1.58 9.74
N ASN A 18 47.40 -1.42 8.41
CA ASN A 18 47.55 -2.48 7.41
C ASN A 18 47.08 -3.90 7.80
N ARG A 19 45.87 -4.29 7.39
CA ARG A 19 45.58 -5.69 7.05
C ARG A 19 44.52 -5.78 5.95
N GLN A 20 45.00 -6.04 4.73
CA GLN A 20 44.21 -6.66 3.67
C GLN A 20 43.74 -8.04 4.16
N GLU A 21 42.44 -8.30 4.23
CA GLU A 21 41.88 -9.64 4.05
C GLU A 21 40.48 -9.55 3.39
N ASN A 22 40.26 -10.46 2.45
CA ASN A 22 39.12 -10.54 1.56
C ASN A 22 37.81 -10.85 2.29
N GLY A 23 36.79 -10.02 2.06
CA GLY A 23 35.39 -10.31 2.39
C GLY A 23 34.48 -9.37 1.63
N VAL A 24 33.67 -9.89 0.70
CA VAL A 24 32.65 -9.11 0.00
C VAL A 24 31.57 -8.74 1.00
N ALA A 25 31.76 -7.60 1.67
CA ALA A 25 30.76 -6.98 2.53
C ALA A 25 30.00 -5.96 1.68
N LEU A 26 28.86 -6.38 1.13
CA LEU A 26 27.80 -5.46 0.71
C LEU A 26 27.23 -4.82 1.98
N VAL A 27 27.94 -3.84 2.53
CA VAL A 27 27.34 -2.86 3.45
C VAL A 27 26.72 -1.81 2.53
N ALA A 28 25.49 -2.07 2.09
CA ALA A 28 24.63 -0.99 1.65
C ALA A 28 24.52 -0.04 2.85
N GLY A 29 25.16 1.13 2.75
CA GLY A 29 25.08 2.17 3.75
C GLY A 29 23.61 2.48 4.02
N VAL A 30 23.17 2.17 5.24
CA VAL A 30 21.87 2.60 5.76
C VAL A 30 22.07 4.00 6.34
N ASP A 31 22.53 4.93 5.50
CA ASP A 31 22.37 6.35 5.73
C ASP A 31 21.17 6.77 4.87
N GLN A 32 19.97 6.39 5.32
CA GLN A 32 18.76 6.98 4.78
C GLN A 32 18.43 8.18 5.68
N ASP A 33 18.62 9.37 5.12
CA ASP A 33 17.95 10.60 5.54
C ASP A 33 16.55 10.27 6.07
N GLU A 34 16.23 10.73 7.29
CA GLU A 34 14.86 10.75 7.81
C GLU A 34 14.02 11.76 7.01
N ALA A 35 13.80 11.48 5.73
CA ALA A 35 12.71 12.07 4.98
C ALA A 35 11.43 11.55 5.63
N VAL A 36 10.77 12.41 6.42
CA VAL A 36 9.47 12.15 7.03
C VAL A 36 8.50 11.69 5.94
N HIS A 37 8.31 10.38 5.82
CA HIS A 37 7.45 9.80 4.80
C HIS A 37 6.01 10.14 5.16
N LYS A 38 5.42 11.09 4.44
CA LYS A 38 4.00 11.41 4.60
C LYS A 38 3.19 10.12 4.36
N PRO A 39 2.32 9.70 5.29
CA PRO A 39 1.55 8.48 5.12
C PRO A 39 0.70 8.58 3.84
N SER A 40 0.94 7.66 2.90
CA SER A 40 0.23 7.57 1.62
C SER A 40 -0.23 6.13 1.34
N LEU A 41 -1.29 6.02 0.54
CA LEU A 41 -1.78 4.73 0.04
C LEU A 41 -1.16 4.37 -1.31
N ASP A 42 -0.36 5.25 -1.92
CA ASP A 42 0.21 5.04 -3.25
C ASP A 42 1.00 3.72 -3.37
N PRO A 43 1.81 3.29 -2.38
CA PRO A 43 2.49 2.00 -2.46
C PRO A 43 1.53 0.82 -2.54
N LEU A 44 0.42 0.88 -1.78
CA LEU A 44 -0.61 -0.15 -1.83
C LEU A 44 -1.34 -0.09 -3.18
N SER A 45 -1.75 1.09 -3.63
CA SER A 45 -2.39 1.27 -4.95
C SER A 45 -1.53 0.72 -6.08
N GLY A 46 -0.21 0.95 -6.05
CA GLY A 46 0.72 0.39 -7.01
C GLY A 46 0.79 -1.14 -6.97
N LEU A 47 0.71 -1.74 -5.77
CA LEU A 47 0.76 -3.20 -5.59
C LEU A 47 -0.48 -3.93 -6.12
N ILE A 48 -1.66 -3.31 -6.02
CA ILE A 48 -2.97 -3.92 -6.35
C ILE A 48 -3.67 -3.26 -7.53
N GLY A 49 -2.98 -2.42 -8.31
CA GLY A 49 -3.58 -1.63 -9.39
C GLY A 49 -4.32 -2.48 -10.43
N SER A 50 -3.70 -3.56 -10.89
CA SER A 50 -4.33 -4.51 -11.83
C SER A 50 -5.61 -5.13 -11.26
N ASP A 51 -5.57 -5.51 -9.99
CA ASP A 51 -6.70 -6.17 -9.33
C ASP A 51 -7.86 -5.17 -9.12
N LEU A 52 -7.55 -3.90 -8.87
CA LEU A 52 -8.54 -2.82 -8.78
C LEU A 52 -9.25 -2.58 -10.13
N GLU A 53 -8.52 -2.62 -11.25
CA GLU A 53 -9.12 -2.52 -12.58
C GLU A 53 -10.06 -3.71 -12.87
N GLU A 54 -9.68 -4.92 -12.45
CA GLU A 54 -10.55 -6.09 -12.52
C GLU A 54 -11.80 -5.95 -11.64
N VAL A 55 -11.67 -5.43 -10.42
CA VAL A 55 -12.82 -5.13 -9.55
C VAL A 55 -13.75 -4.12 -10.20
N ASN A 56 -13.22 -3.04 -10.79
CA ASN A 56 -14.03 -2.03 -11.46
C ASN A 56 -14.82 -2.60 -12.64
N ARG A 57 -14.17 -3.40 -13.49
CA ARG A 57 -14.86 -4.11 -14.58
C ARG A 57 -15.96 -5.02 -14.04
N LEU A 58 -15.65 -5.82 -13.03
CA LEU A 58 -16.62 -6.73 -12.43
C LEU A 58 -17.83 -5.99 -11.84
N ILE A 59 -17.63 -4.82 -11.22
CA ILE A 59 -18.73 -4.00 -10.70
C ILE A 59 -19.68 -3.60 -11.83
N VAL A 60 -19.14 -3.08 -12.94
CA VAL A 60 -19.94 -2.68 -14.11
C VAL A 60 -20.66 -3.88 -14.73
N ASP A 61 -19.98 -5.00 -14.89
CA ASP A 61 -20.54 -6.22 -15.47
C ASP A 61 -21.70 -6.77 -14.63
N ARG A 62 -21.63 -6.64 -13.30
CA ARG A 62 -22.66 -7.16 -12.38
C ARG A 62 -23.86 -6.26 -12.20
N MET A 63 -23.81 -5.04 -12.72
CA MET A 63 -24.92 -4.08 -12.63
C MET A 63 -25.64 -3.84 -13.96
N GLN A 64 -25.40 -4.70 -14.96
CA GLN A 64 -26.20 -4.72 -16.17
C GLN A 64 -27.65 -5.07 -15.82
N SER A 65 -28.59 -4.20 -16.19
CA SER A 65 -30.00 -4.36 -15.85
C SER A 65 -30.89 -3.64 -16.87
N PRO A 66 -32.09 -4.17 -17.18
CA PRO A 66 -33.09 -3.45 -17.97
C PRO A 66 -33.62 -2.19 -17.26
N VAL A 67 -33.44 -2.09 -15.94
CA VAL A 67 -33.78 -0.88 -15.18
C VAL A 67 -32.64 0.12 -15.31
N ALA A 68 -32.88 1.21 -16.05
CA ALA A 68 -31.85 2.20 -16.41
C ALA A 68 -31.09 2.82 -15.23
N LEU A 69 -31.71 2.89 -14.05
CA LEU A 69 -31.09 3.45 -12.85
C LEU A 69 -29.93 2.59 -12.31
N ILE A 70 -29.98 1.27 -12.50
CA ILE A 70 -28.99 0.34 -11.92
C ILE A 70 -27.62 0.50 -12.62
N PRO A 71 -27.50 0.52 -13.96
CA PRO A 71 -26.22 0.79 -14.63
C PRO A 71 -25.67 2.18 -14.35
N GLN A 72 -26.53 3.20 -14.16
CA GLN A 72 -26.09 4.55 -13.78
C GLN A 72 -25.43 4.55 -12.40
N LEU A 73 -26.01 3.83 -11.45
CA LEU A 73 -25.42 3.63 -10.13
C LEU A 73 -24.05 2.95 -10.23
N ALA A 74 -23.87 1.96 -11.12
CA ALA A 74 -22.57 1.34 -11.36
C ALA A 74 -21.50 2.34 -11.81
N GLY A 75 -21.87 3.22 -12.74
CA GLY A 75 -21.03 4.33 -13.18
C GLY A 75 -20.67 5.25 -12.03
N HIS A 76 -21.62 5.59 -11.17
CA HIS A 76 -21.37 6.38 -9.97
C HIS A 76 -20.46 5.65 -8.97
N ILE A 77 -20.60 4.35 -8.75
CA ILE A 77 -19.72 3.57 -7.87
C ILE A 77 -18.27 3.57 -8.39
N VAL A 78 -18.06 3.45 -9.70
CA VAL A 78 -16.70 3.46 -10.28
C VAL A 78 -16.12 4.87 -10.36
N ALA A 79 -16.94 5.87 -10.66
CA ALA A 79 -16.54 7.25 -10.83
C ALA A 79 -16.49 8.06 -9.52
N SER A 80 -17.07 7.55 -8.43
CA SER A 80 -16.93 8.16 -7.10
C SER A 80 -15.48 8.01 -6.67
N GLY A 81 -14.69 9.05 -6.96
CA GLY A 81 -13.23 9.13 -6.82
C GLY A 81 -12.68 9.07 -5.39
N GLY A 82 -13.33 8.33 -4.49
CA GLY A 82 -12.73 7.93 -3.23
C GLY A 82 -11.54 6.99 -3.47
N LYS A 83 -10.65 6.85 -2.49
CA LYS A 83 -9.48 5.95 -2.56
C LYS A 83 -9.85 4.46 -2.62
N ARG A 84 -11.12 4.09 -2.88
CA ARG A 84 -11.61 2.70 -2.95
C ARG A 84 -11.09 1.84 -1.79
N LEU A 85 -11.13 2.42 -0.60
CA LEU A 85 -10.39 1.89 0.55
C LEU A 85 -10.81 0.45 0.87
N ARG A 86 -12.09 0.12 0.72
CA ARG A 86 -12.64 -1.22 1.00
C ARG A 86 -12.14 -2.28 -0.01
N PRO A 87 -12.25 -2.08 -1.34
CA PRO A 87 -11.56 -2.93 -2.31
C PRO A 87 -10.06 -3.03 -2.04
N MET A 88 -9.38 -1.90 -1.81
CA MET A 88 -7.93 -1.88 -1.60
C MET A 88 -7.49 -2.73 -0.41
N LEU A 89 -8.20 -2.61 0.72
CA LEU A 89 -7.92 -3.41 1.91
C LEU A 89 -8.20 -4.89 1.67
N THR A 90 -9.28 -5.22 0.96
CA THR A 90 -9.63 -6.61 0.65
C THR A 90 -8.54 -7.27 -0.22
N LEU A 91 -8.11 -6.59 -1.27
CA LEU A 91 -7.07 -7.07 -2.20
C LEU A 91 -5.70 -7.11 -1.52
N GLY A 92 -5.36 -6.07 -0.75
CA GLY A 92 -4.12 -5.99 0.03
C GLY A 92 -4.01 -7.14 1.05
N CYS A 93 -5.09 -7.44 1.78
CA CYS A 93 -5.14 -8.58 2.70
C CYS A 93 -5.00 -9.92 1.98
N ALA A 94 -5.60 -10.10 0.81
CA ALA A 94 -5.43 -11.31 0.01
C ALA A 94 -3.95 -11.53 -0.35
N ARG A 95 -3.26 -10.47 -0.79
CA ARG A 95 -1.82 -10.51 -1.10
C ARG A 95 -0.97 -10.75 0.16
N LEU A 96 -1.27 -10.06 1.26
CA LEU A 96 -0.60 -10.22 2.55
C LEU A 96 -0.66 -11.66 3.05
N CYS A 97 -1.80 -12.34 2.86
CA CYS A 97 -2.01 -13.74 3.23
C CYS A 97 -1.44 -14.74 2.20
N GLY A 98 -0.76 -14.26 1.13
CA GLY A 98 -0.20 -15.13 0.10
C GLY A 98 -1.23 -15.85 -0.77
N TYR A 99 -2.46 -15.33 -0.87
CA TYR A 99 -3.50 -15.93 -1.71
C TYR A 99 -3.14 -15.83 -3.19
N ARG A 100 -3.25 -16.94 -3.93
CA ARG A 100 -2.85 -17.04 -5.35
C ARG A 100 -4.02 -17.32 -6.32
N GLY A 101 -5.25 -17.39 -5.81
CA GLY A 101 -6.43 -17.60 -6.65
C GLY A 101 -7.06 -16.28 -7.12
N ALA A 102 -8.16 -16.37 -7.89
CA ALA A 102 -8.84 -15.20 -8.46
C ALA A 102 -10.04 -14.68 -7.64
N ARG A 103 -10.44 -15.38 -6.55
CA ARG A 103 -11.68 -15.06 -5.82
C ARG A 103 -11.65 -13.71 -5.08
N HIS A 104 -10.47 -13.17 -4.84
CA HIS A 104 -10.26 -11.91 -4.10
C HIS A 104 -10.86 -10.71 -4.85
N VAL A 105 -10.88 -10.73 -6.19
CA VAL A 105 -11.55 -9.72 -7.02
C VAL A 105 -13.06 -9.74 -6.78
N ALA A 106 -13.70 -10.91 -6.88
CA ALA A 106 -15.14 -11.04 -6.64
C ALA A 106 -15.54 -10.69 -5.20
N LEU A 107 -14.69 -11.02 -4.23
CA LEU A 107 -14.89 -10.62 -2.84
C LEU A 107 -14.80 -9.11 -2.66
N ALA A 108 -13.79 -8.45 -3.23
CA ALA A 108 -13.63 -7.00 -3.16
C ALA A 108 -14.82 -6.26 -3.79
N ALA A 109 -15.30 -6.73 -4.95
CA ALA A 109 -16.51 -6.19 -5.57
C ALA A 109 -17.77 -6.38 -4.70
N ALA A 110 -17.94 -7.56 -4.09
CA ALA A 110 -19.06 -7.83 -3.19
C ALA A 110 -19.06 -6.93 -1.95
N VAL A 111 -17.89 -6.71 -1.34
CA VAL A 111 -17.72 -5.78 -0.20
C VAL A 111 -18.13 -4.36 -0.60
N GLU A 112 -17.72 -3.90 -1.78
CA GLU A 112 -18.10 -2.57 -2.27
C GLU A 112 -19.59 -2.47 -2.56
N PHE A 113 -20.22 -3.51 -3.12
CA PHE A 113 -21.67 -3.54 -3.30
C PHE A 113 -22.44 -3.42 -1.99
N ILE A 114 -22.04 -4.17 -0.96
CA ILE A 114 -22.66 -4.08 0.36
C ILE A 114 -22.52 -2.66 0.91
N HIS A 115 -21.34 -2.05 0.78
CA HIS A 115 -21.13 -0.67 1.21
C HIS A 115 -22.00 0.34 0.45
N THR A 116 -22.10 0.22 -0.88
CA THR A 116 -22.98 1.11 -1.64
C THR A 116 -24.44 0.91 -1.28
N ALA A 117 -24.88 -0.33 -1.06
CA ALA A 117 -26.25 -0.61 -0.64
C ALA A 117 -26.58 0.04 0.71
N THR A 118 -25.66 0.05 1.68
CA THR A 118 -25.88 0.74 2.95
C THR A 118 -25.97 2.25 2.76
N LEU A 119 -25.11 2.87 1.95
CA LEU A 119 -25.19 4.32 1.68
C LEU A 119 -26.54 4.71 1.06
N LEU A 120 -27.00 3.95 0.06
CA LEU A 120 -28.29 4.22 -0.59
C LEU A 120 -29.48 4.06 0.36
N HIS A 121 -29.41 3.10 1.29
CA HIS A 121 -30.44 2.91 2.31
C HIS A 121 -30.37 3.97 3.41
N ASP A 122 -29.19 4.49 3.72
CA ASP A 122 -29.00 5.55 4.72
C ASP A 122 -29.50 6.92 4.21
N ASP A 123 -29.51 7.13 2.88
CA ASP A 123 -29.90 8.39 2.22
C ASP A 123 -31.42 8.53 1.93
N VAL A 124 -32.25 7.54 2.30
CA VAL A 124 -33.73 7.53 2.16
C VAL A 124 -34.42 7.63 3.52
#